data_AF-A0A1M4SAG8-F1
#
_entry.id   AF-A0A1M4SAG8-F1
#
_cell.length_a   1.000
_cell.length_b   1.000
_cell.length_c   1.000
_cell.angle_alpha   90.00
_cell.angle_beta   90.00
_cell.angle_gamma   90.00
#
_symmetry.space_group_name_H-M   'P 1'
#
loop_
_entity.id
_entity.type
_entity.pdbx_description
1 polymer ?
#
loop_
_entity_poly.entity_id
_entity_poly.type
_entity_poly.pdbx_seq_one_letter_code
_entity_poly.pdbx_strand_id
1 'polypeptide(L)'
;MPMLAIAGDSATGKTTLSHGLAKALGPEKITWMCTDDYHKYDRQERKDLPFTPLHPDCNYLEIMEQHLQLLTLGQPILKPIYNHDTGTLDRPVLVHPAQYVIVDGLFPLWSKLSRACFDVTVFLDPPEHIRRQWKVYRDVTKRGYTEEQVLRDLDKREPESEAYIRPQRKHADIVIRFAPVEGAADSKALSATILLRPTIPHPDLSDVLSNDSKGALHMKLIRDDDGKPVDAIHVHGHANREASREVEEAIWSKLGIDAPVPDCLGEIEGGKRSEPLAIAQLILLYHLLLVS
;
A
#
# COMPACT_ATOMS: atom_id res chain seq x y z
N MET A 1 -6.58 -14.17 12.77
CA MET A 1 -6.65 -12.70 12.63
C MET A 1 -5.69 -12.32 11.52
N PRO A 2 -6.18 -12.14 10.29
CA PRO A 2 -5.32 -11.86 9.15
C PRO A 2 -4.58 -10.53 9.32
N MET A 3 -3.29 -10.52 8.96
CA MET A 3 -2.42 -9.35 8.99
C MET A 3 -1.89 -9.03 7.58
N LEU A 4 -2.18 -7.81 7.10
CA LEU A 4 -1.73 -7.29 5.81
C LEU A 4 -0.65 -6.22 6.02
N ALA A 5 0.48 -6.36 5.35
CA ALA A 5 1.50 -5.33 5.24
C ALA A 5 1.39 -4.57 3.91
N ILE A 6 1.45 -3.24 3.96
CA ILE A 6 1.57 -2.35 2.79
C ILE A 6 2.82 -1.49 2.97
N ALA A 7 3.94 -1.93 2.39
CA ALA A 7 5.21 -1.21 2.42
C ALA A 7 5.37 -0.29 1.19
N GLY A 8 6.25 0.71 1.32
CA GLY A 8 6.65 1.58 0.24
C GLY A 8 7.08 2.95 0.74
N ASP A 9 7.67 3.76 -0.13
CA ASP A 9 8.13 5.11 0.23
C ASP A 9 6.95 6.05 0.56
N SER A 10 7.22 7.22 1.15
CA SER A 10 6.23 8.28 1.31
C SER A 10 5.61 8.65 -0.03
N ALA A 11 4.31 8.96 0.01
CA ALA A 11 3.54 9.44 -1.14
C ALA A 11 3.45 8.43 -2.29
N THR A 12 3.37 7.13 -1.98
CA THR A 12 3.12 6.07 -2.98
C THR A 12 1.64 5.64 -3.08
N GLY A 13 0.76 6.19 -2.23
CA GLY A 13 -0.66 5.85 -2.21
C GLY A 13 -1.10 4.81 -1.17
N LYS A 14 -0.21 4.42 -0.24
CA LYS A 14 -0.48 3.39 0.79
C LYS A 14 -1.77 3.67 1.56
N THR A 15 -1.88 4.88 2.11
CA THR A 15 -3.04 5.33 2.88
C THR A 15 -4.33 5.32 2.07
N THR A 16 -4.28 5.60 0.75
CA THR A 16 -5.47 5.53 -0.12
C THR A 16 -5.89 4.08 -0.34
N LEU A 17 -4.93 3.20 -0.66
CA LEU A 17 -5.17 1.78 -0.87
C LEU A 17 -5.85 1.17 0.35
N SER A 18 -5.32 1.46 1.51
CA SER A 18 -5.70 0.83 2.76
C SER A 18 -6.96 1.39 3.40
N HIS A 19 -7.27 2.67 3.24
CA HIS A 19 -8.57 3.22 3.64
C HIS A 19 -9.74 2.57 2.90
N GLY A 20 -9.58 2.25 1.60
CA GLY A 20 -10.63 1.56 0.86
C GLY A 20 -10.88 0.13 1.37
N LEU A 21 -9.80 -0.60 1.72
CA LEU A 21 -9.93 -1.89 2.42
C LEU A 21 -10.66 -1.73 3.75
N ALA A 22 -10.31 -0.68 4.50
CA ALA A 22 -10.90 -0.47 5.80
C ALA A 22 -12.39 -0.15 5.75
N LYS A 23 -12.78 0.68 4.79
CA LYS A 23 -14.18 0.98 4.52
C LYS A 23 -14.96 -0.25 4.07
N ALA A 24 -14.36 -1.13 3.27
CA ALA A 24 -14.99 -2.34 2.76
C ALA A 24 -15.23 -3.41 3.85
N LEU A 25 -14.26 -3.59 4.76
CA LEU A 25 -14.37 -4.60 5.84
C LEU A 25 -15.24 -4.13 7.02
N GLY A 26 -15.30 -2.82 7.25
CA GLY A 26 -15.86 -2.20 8.46
C GLY A 26 -14.73 -1.65 9.33
N PRO A 27 -14.60 -0.32 9.50
CA PRO A 27 -13.51 0.29 10.26
C PRO A 27 -13.38 -0.23 11.70
N GLU A 28 -14.49 -0.62 12.31
CA GLU A 28 -14.55 -1.18 13.66
C GLU A 28 -13.91 -2.57 13.79
N LYS A 29 -13.72 -3.27 12.66
CA LYS A 29 -13.11 -4.60 12.63
C LYS A 29 -11.60 -4.56 12.41
N ILE A 30 -11.02 -3.37 12.27
CA ILE A 30 -9.63 -3.18 11.86
C ILE A 30 -8.81 -2.52 12.95
N THR A 31 -7.65 -3.13 13.20
CA THR A 31 -6.55 -2.47 13.89
C THR A 31 -5.59 -1.90 12.86
N TRP A 32 -5.41 -0.57 12.93
CA TRP A 32 -4.49 0.15 12.07
C TRP A 32 -3.15 0.40 12.77
N MET A 33 -2.04 0.12 12.09
CA MET A 33 -0.70 0.46 12.58
C MET A 33 0.15 1.06 11.46
N CYS A 34 0.59 2.32 11.65
CA CYS A 34 1.58 2.95 10.79
C CYS A 34 2.97 2.69 11.36
N THR A 35 3.90 2.17 10.55
CA THR A 35 5.30 1.95 10.97
C THR A 35 6.07 3.26 11.11
N ASP A 36 5.58 4.36 10.53
CA ASP A 36 6.15 5.70 10.70
C ASP A 36 5.93 6.24 12.14
N ASP A 37 4.99 5.66 12.90
CA ASP A 37 4.80 5.97 14.33
C ASP A 37 6.03 5.64 15.18
N TYR A 38 6.92 4.79 14.67
CA TYR A 38 8.11 4.32 15.37
C TYR A 38 9.35 5.17 15.08
N HIS A 39 9.20 6.36 14.50
CA HIS A 39 10.27 7.35 14.45
C HIS A 39 10.82 7.63 15.85
N LYS A 40 12.15 7.62 15.99
CA LYS A 40 12.82 7.98 17.25
C LYS A 40 12.83 9.47 17.52
N TYR A 41 12.77 10.25 16.44
CA TYR A 41 13.01 11.68 16.43
C TYR A 41 11.92 12.40 15.66
N ASP A 42 11.49 13.53 16.20
CA ASP A 42 10.53 14.39 15.54
C ASP A 42 11.14 15.15 14.34
N ARG A 43 10.34 15.98 13.65
CA ARG A 43 10.82 16.73 12.47
C ARG A 43 11.89 17.79 12.83
N GLN A 44 11.85 18.35 14.04
CA GLN A 44 12.82 19.35 14.48
C GLN A 44 14.13 18.70 14.90
N GLU A 45 14.08 17.64 15.70
CA GLU A 45 15.23 16.86 16.17
C GLU A 45 16.03 16.26 15.00
N ARG A 46 15.36 15.85 13.93
CA ARG A 46 16.02 15.25 12.75
C ARG A 46 16.79 16.23 11.88
N LYS A 47 16.65 17.55 12.06
CA LYS A 47 17.29 18.54 11.17
C LYS A 47 18.82 18.42 11.19
N ASP A 48 19.38 18.12 12.35
CA ASP A 48 20.83 18.09 12.59
C ASP A 48 21.42 16.67 12.56
N LEU A 49 20.60 15.67 12.22
CA LEU A 49 21.05 14.28 12.13
C LEU A 49 21.71 14.01 10.76
N PRO A 50 22.70 13.10 10.73
CA PRO A 50 23.40 12.74 9.49
C PRO A 50 22.57 11.85 8.55
N PHE A 51 21.36 11.49 8.96
CA PHE A 51 20.46 10.59 8.24
C PHE A 51 19.03 11.13 8.19
N THR A 52 18.21 10.57 7.30
CA THR A 52 16.80 10.95 7.13
C THR A 52 15.86 9.99 7.89
N PRO A 53 14.53 10.20 7.86
CA PRO A 53 13.57 9.25 8.41
C PRO A 53 13.62 7.85 7.77
N LEU A 54 14.24 7.74 6.58
CA LEU A 54 14.38 6.49 5.84
C LEU A 54 15.58 5.64 6.32
N HIS A 55 16.38 6.14 7.25
CA HIS A 55 17.48 5.37 7.82
C HIS A 55 16.97 4.50 8.99
N PRO A 56 17.41 3.23 9.10
CA PRO A 56 17.03 2.35 10.20
C PRO A 56 17.28 2.95 11.58
N ASP A 57 18.41 3.64 11.78
CA ASP A 57 18.76 4.27 13.06
C ASP A 57 17.81 5.39 13.49
N CYS A 58 17.00 5.94 12.56
CA CYS A 58 15.98 6.94 12.84
C CYS A 58 14.68 6.31 13.38
N ASN A 59 14.60 4.97 13.47
CA ASN A 59 13.37 4.22 13.75
C ASN A 59 13.59 3.15 14.83
N TYR A 60 12.62 2.99 15.75
CA TYR A 60 12.60 1.91 16.73
C TYR A 60 12.13 0.58 16.10
N LEU A 61 12.91 0.04 15.16
CA LEU A 61 12.53 -1.15 14.37
C LEU A 61 12.36 -2.43 15.22
N GLU A 62 13.13 -2.58 16.30
CA GLU A 62 12.99 -3.71 17.22
C GLU A 62 11.68 -3.65 18.02
N ILE A 63 11.27 -2.45 18.47
CA ILE A 63 9.99 -2.25 19.16
C ILE A 63 8.83 -2.45 18.18
N MET A 64 8.96 -1.95 16.95
CA MET A 64 7.99 -2.20 15.88
C MET A 64 7.81 -3.70 15.65
N GLU A 65 8.90 -4.46 15.53
CA GLU A 65 8.87 -5.90 15.35
C GLU A 65 8.21 -6.63 16.53
N GLN A 66 8.57 -6.26 17.76
CA GLN A 66 7.94 -6.78 18.97
C GLN A 66 6.41 -6.54 18.95
N HIS A 67 5.99 -5.33 18.57
CA HIS A 67 4.57 -5.00 18.49
C HIS A 67 3.84 -5.80 17.40
N LEU A 68 4.46 -6.05 16.25
CA LEU A 68 3.90 -6.93 15.23
C LEU A 68 3.69 -8.36 15.76
N GLN A 69 4.67 -8.90 16.49
CA GLN A 69 4.57 -10.23 17.11
C GLN A 69 3.49 -10.27 18.21
N LEU A 70 3.34 -9.22 19.00
CA LEU A 70 2.28 -9.16 20.01
C LEU A 70 0.89 -9.16 19.36
N LEU A 71 0.73 -8.43 18.25
CA LEU A 71 -0.52 -8.43 17.49
C LEU A 71 -0.85 -9.83 16.95
N THR A 72 0.11 -10.58 16.36
CA THR A 72 -0.16 -11.94 15.89
C THR A 72 -0.61 -12.89 17.02
N LEU A 73 -0.20 -12.62 18.26
CA LEU A 73 -0.60 -13.35 19.46
C LEU A 73 -1.92 -12.84 20.09
N GLY A 74 -2.61 -11.90 19.46
CA GLY A 74 -3.83 -11.29 19.97
C GLY A 74 -3.62 -10.42 21.21
N GLN A 75 -2.38 -9.96 21.46
CA GLN A 75 -2.04 -9.13 22.61
C GLN A 75 -2.11 -7.63 22.26
N PRO A 76 -2.53 -6.76 23.20
CA PRO A 76 -2.50 -5.33 22.98
C PRO A 76 -1.08 -4.77 22.98
N ILE A 77 -0.90 -3.63 22.31
CA ILE A 77 0.37 -2.90 22.25
C ILE A 77 0.18 -1.46 22.73
N LEU A 78 1.20 -0.90 23.37
CA LEU A 78 1.25 0.53 23.66
C LEU A 78 1.91 1.26 22.49
N LYS A 79 1.13 1.58 21.46
CA LYS A 79 1.62 2.07 20.18
C LYS A 79 2.04 3.54 20.28
N PRO A 80 3.25 3.92 19.84
CA PRO A 80 3.60 5.34 19.70
C PRO A 80 2.71 6.02 18.64
N ILE A 81 2.77 7.35 18.61
CA ILE A 81 2.03 8.17 17.65
C ILE A 81 2.97 9.23 17.08
N TYR A 82 3.13 9.24 15.76
CA TYR A 82 3.81 10.30 15.03
C TYR A 82 2.78 11.12 14.25
N ASN A 83 2.67 12.40 14.58
CA ASN A 83 1.74 13.30 13.93
C ASN A 83 2.37 13.86 12.65
N HIS A 84 1.84 13.48 11.49
CA HIS A 84 2.40 13.91 10.21
C HIS A 84 2.14 15.38 9.86
N ASP A 85 1.14 16.02 10.48
CA ASP A 85 0.78 17.41 10.23
C ASP A 85 1.76 18.34 10.98
N THR A 86 1.88 18.15 12.29
CA THR A 86 2.81 18.91 13.14
C THR A 86 4.26 18.45 12.99
N GLY A 87 4.46 17.17 12.66
CA GLY A 87 5.77 16.53 12.63
C GLY A 87 6.33 16.19 14.03
N THR A 88 5.46 16.02 15.03
CA THR A 88 5.81 15.77 16.44
C THR A 88 5.47 14.35 16.89
N LEU A 89 6.09 13.92 17.99
CA LEU A 89 5.74 12.67 18.69
C LEU A 89 4.67 12.96 19.76
N ASP A 90 3.55 12.26 19.69
CA ASP A 90 2.44 12.40 20.64
C ASP A 90 2.47 11.26 21.69
N ARG A 91 1.58 11.34 22.68
CA ARG A 91 1.47 10.30 23.71
C ARG A 91 1.06 8.96 23.08
N PRO A 92 1.63 7.84 23.53
CA PRO A 92 1.27 6.54 23.00
C PRO A 92 -0.17 6.17 23.40
N VAL A 93 -0.78 5.32 22.58
CA VAL A 93 -2.16 4.84 22.77
C VAL A 93 -2.16 3.32 22.90
N LEU A 94 -3.00 2.80 23.80
CA LEU A 94 -3.22 1.37 23.92
C LEU A 94 -4.07 0.90 22.75
N VAL A 95 -3.56 -0.04 21.96
CA VAL A 95 -4.23 -0.59 20.78
C VAL A 95 -4.49 -2.07 21.02
N HIS A 96 -5.74 -2.48 20.83
CA HIS A 96 -6.13 -3.89 20.85
C HIS A 96 -6.23 -4.44 19.41
N PRO A 97 -5.77 -5.68 19.16
CA PRO A 97 -6.01 -6.36 17.90
C PRO A 97 -7.51 -6.61 17.67
N ALA A 98 -8.00 -6.33 16.47
CA ALA A 98 -9.38 -6.53 16.02
C ALA A 98 -9.49 -7.79 15.16
N GLN A 99 -10.46 -7.88 14.23
CA GLN A 99 -10.58 -9.06 13.36
C GLN A 99 -9.50 -9.09 12.26
N TYR A 100 -9.07 -7.90 11.84
CA TYR A 100 -8.05 -7.69 10.82
C TYR A 100 -7.01 -6.68 11.32
N VAL A 101 -5.75 -6.87 10.95
CA VAL A 101 -4.71 -5.85 11.17
C VAL A 101 -4.15 -5.41 9.83
N ILE A 102 -4.14 -4.09 9.61
CA ILE A 102 -3.48 -3.48 8.45
C ILE A 102 -2.30 -2.67 8.95
N VAL A 103 -1.13 -2.99 8.44
CA VAL A 103 0.13 -2.32 8.77
C VAL A 103 0.68 -1.65 7.52
N ASP A 104 0.88 -0.34 7.56
CA ASP A 104 1.51 0.38 6.45
C ASP A 104 2.70 1.25 6.90
N GLY A 105 3.44 1.77 5.94
CA GLY A 105 4.53 2.73 6.20
C GLY A 105 5.85 2.32 5.53
N LEU A 106 6.95 2.84 6.07
CA LEU A 106 8.28 2.72 5.49
C LEU A 106 8.92 1.33 5.69
N PHE A 107 8.71 0.69 6.83
CA PHE A 107 9.44 -0.51 7.25
C PHE A 107 8.63 -1.80 7.57
N PRO A 108 7.37 -2.01 7.11
CA PRO A 108 6.66 -3.25 7.45
C PRO A 108 7.43 -4.54 7.12
N LEU A 109 8.22 -4.55 6.03
CA LEU A 109 8.88 -5.75 5.52
C LEU A 109 10.40 -5.78 5.84
N TRP A 110 10.85 -4.94 6.77
CA TRP A 110 12.26 -4.72 7.09
C TRP A 110 13.01 -6.00 7.44
N SER A 111 12.60 -6.68 8.52
CA SER A 111 13.29 -7.88 9.03
C SER A 111 12.56 -9.15 8.61
N LYS A 112 13.26 -10.30 8.67
CA LYS A 112 12.63 -11.60 8.47
C LYS A 112 11.52 -11.87 9.49
N LEU A 113 11.71 -11.40 10.72
CA LEU A 113 10.76 -11.60 11.81
C LEU A 113 9.52 -10.72 11.64
N SER A 114 9.66 -9.46 11.20
CA SER A 114 8.51 -8.63 10.84
C SER A 114 7.69 -9.27 9.72
N ARG A 115 8.37 -9.75 8.66
CA ARG A 115 7.70 -10.40 7.52
C ARG A 115 6.92 -11.65 7.89
N ALA A 116 7.46 -12.45 8.83
CA ALA A 116 6.80 -13.66 9.30
C ALA A 116 5.49 -13.41 10.07
N CYS A 117 5.18 -12.15 10.39
CA CYS A 117 3.94 -11.77 11.06
C CYS A 117 2.76 -11.55 10.11
N PHE A 118 2.99 -11.46 8.79
CA PHE A 118 1.96 -11.12 7.82
C PHE A 118 1.51 -12.32 7.01
N ASP A 119 0.19 -12.40 6.78
CA ASP A 119 -0.41 -13.37 5.87
C ASP A 119 -0.30 -12.91 4.41
N VAL A 120 -0.26 -11.59 4.20
CA VAL A 120 -0.14 -10.96 2.89
C VAL A 120 0.79 -9.77 2.98
N THR A 121 1.76 -9.70 2.07
CA THR A 121 2.72 -8.59 2.00
C THR A 121 2.63 -7.86 0.66
N VAL A 122 2.47 -6.54 0.71
CA VAL A 122 2.31 -5.67 -0.45
C VAL A 122 3.41 -4.63 -0.47
N PHE A 123 3.92 -4.31 -1.66
CA PHE A 123 4.80 -3.18 -1.88
C PHE A 123 4.25 -2.25 -2.95
N LEU A 124 4.12 -0.95 -2.64
CA LEU A 124 3.75 0.08 -3.62
C LEU A 124 4.98 0.67 -4.29
N ASP A 125 5.05 0.50 -5.61
CA ASP A 125 6.19 0.88 -6.45
C ASP A 125 5.78 1.76 -7.64
N PRO A 126 5.21 2.96 -7.40
CA PRO A 126 4.92 3.89 -8.48
C PRO A 126 6.22 4.42 -9.12
N PRO A 127 6.19 4.83 -10.40
CA PRO A 127 7.34 5.48 -11.01
C PRO A 127 7.79 6.71 -10.22
N GLU A 128 9.10 6.90 -10.09
CA GLU A 128 9.67 7.95 -9.23
C GLU A 128 9.14 9.35 -9.57
N HIS A 129 9.05 9.69 -10.85
CA HIS A 129 8.52 10.99 -11.29
C HIS A 129 7.07 11.24 -10.82
N ILE A 130 6.24 10.19 -10.80
CA ILE A 130 4.85 10.26 -10.33
C ILE A 130 4.80 10.42 -8.82
N ARG A 131 5.61 9.63 -8.09
CA ARG A 131 5.72 9.74 -6.63
C ARG A 131 6.17 11.14 -6.20
N ARG A 132 7.17 11.72 -6.88
CA ARG A 132 7.65 13.09 -6.63
C ARG A 132 6.54 14.10 -6.88
N GLN A 133 5.81 14.00 -7.99
CA GLN A 133 4.66 14.87 -8.28
C GLN A 133 3.58 14.78 -7.20
N TRP A 134 3.20 13.59 -6.75
CA TRP A 134 2.22 13.43 -5.66
C TRP A 134 2.72 14.00 -4.34
N LYS A 135 4.00 13.82 -4.01
CA LYS A 135 4.58 14.38 -2.79
C LYS A 135 4.61 15.90 -2.84
N VAL A 136 5.04 16.51 -3.95
CA VAL A 136 5.02 17.97 -4.15
C VAL A 136 3.59 18.49 -4.02
N TYR A 137 2.64 17.92 -4.77
CA TYR A 137 1.24 18.35 -4.70
C TYR A 137 0.69 18.28 -3.27
N ARG A 138 0.86 17.15 -2.58
CA ARG A 138 0.37 16.96 -1.20
C ARG A 138 1.04 17.90 -0.21
N ASP A 139 2.38 17.96 -0.20
CA ASP A 139 3.12 18.69 0.83
C ASP A 139 2.99 20.22 0.63
N VAL A 140 2.84 20.70 -0.62
CA VAL A 140 2.54 22.11 -0.92
C VAL A 140 1.10 22.46 -0.55
N THR A 141 0.11 21.67 -0.98
CA THR A 141 -1.31 22.02 -0.79
C THR A 141 -1.83 21.77 0.63
N LYS A 142 -1.33 20.73 1.31
CA LYS A 142 -1.86 20.29 2.62
C LYS A 142 -0.95 20.63 3.81
N ARG A 143 0.34 20.88 3.59
CA ARG A 143 1.33 21.06 4.67
C ARG A 143 2.10 22.39 4.61
N GLY A 144 1.81 23.24 3.63
CA GLY A 144 2.36 24.59 3.55
C GLY A 144 3.85 24.67 3.19
N TYR A 145 4.43 23.60 2.63
CA TYR A 145 5.80 23.63 2.13
C TYR A 145 5.90 24.33 0.79
N THR A 146 7.06 24.89 0.46
CA THR A 146 7.36 25.31 -0.92
C THR A 146 7.80 24.10 -1.74
N GLU A 147 7.56 24.13 -3.05
CA GLU A 147 7.99 23.06 -3.96
C GLU A 147 9.50 22.79 -3.85
N GLU A 148 10.32 23.83 -3.77
CA GLU A 148 11.78 23.75 -3.61
C GLU A 148 12.19 23.07 -2.30
N GLN A 149 11.44 23.25 -1.21
CA GLN A 149 11.69 22.54 0.05
C GLN A 149 11.40 21.05 -0.11
N VAL A 150 10.29 20.70 -0.78
CA VAL A 150 9.90 19.31 -1.00
C VAL A 150 10.88 18.58 -1.91
N LEU A 151 11.33 19.23 -2.99
CA LEU A 151 12.30 18.66 -3.92
C LEU A 151 13.66 18.44 -3.25
N ARG A 152 14.14 19.39 -2.44
CA ARG A 152 15.37 19.21 -1.66
C ARG A 152 15.26 18.08 -0.63
N ASP A 153 14.11 17.94 0.04
CA ASP A 153 13.83 16.83 0.97
C ASP A 153 13.83 15.48 0.24
N LEU A 154 13.24 15.42 -0.96
CA LEU A 154 13.25 14.24 -1.83
C LEU A 154 14.68 13.84 -2.22
N ASP A 155 15.48 14.79 -2.71
CA ASP A 155 16.85 14.52 -3.14
C ASP A 155 17.73 14.06 -1.98
N LYS A 156 17.54 14.64 -0.78
CA LYS A 156 18.25 14.22 0.44
C LYS A 156 17.91 12.76 0.82
N ARG A 157 16.67 12.33 0.59
CA ARG A 157 16.17 11.01 0.98
C ARG A 157 16.49 9.91 -0.01
N GLU A 158 16.75 10.25 -1.28
CA GLU A 158 16.88 9.28 -2.36
C GLU A 158 17.92 8.17 -2.10
N PRO A 159 19.14 8.47 -1.63
CA PRO A 159 20.12 7.41 -1.32
C PRO A 159 19.64 6.43 -0.25
N GLU A 160 18.91 6.92 0.77
CA GLU A 160 18.36 6.07 1.82
C GLU A 160 17.11 5.30 1.37
N SER A 161 16.31 5.88 0.48
CA SER A 161 15.18 5.15 -0.16
C SER A 161 15.70 3.97 -0.97
N GLU A 162 16.77 4.18 -1.74
CA GLU A 162 17.46 3.13 -2.48
C GLU A 162 18.04 2.04 -1.57
N ALA A 163 18.66 2.44 -0.47
CA ALA A 163 19.36 1.52 0.43
C ALA A 163 18.42 0.74 1.36
N TYR A 164 17.31 1.33 1.80
CA TYR A 164 16.53 0.79 2.93
C TYR A 164 15.04 0.58 2.65
N ILE A 165 14.44 1.35 1.73
CA ILE A 165 13.01 1.24 1.43
C ILE A 165 12.76 0.32 0.24
N ARG A 166 13.31 0.65 -0.94
CA ARG A 166 13.12 -0.13 -2.18
C ARG A 166 13.51 -1.61 -2.08
N PRO A 167 14.57 -2.01 -1.34
CA PRO A 167 14.93 -3.42 -1.21
C PRO A 167 13.86 -4.28 -0.54
N GLN A 168 12.91 -3.69 0.18
CA GLN A 168 11.76 -4.43 0.74
C GLN A 168 10.82 -4.98 -0.34
N ARG A 169 10.82 -4.41 -1.56
CA ARG A 169 10.00 -4.88 -2.70
C ARG A 169 10.21 -6.36 -2.99
N LYS A 170 11.45 -6.85 -2.92
CA LYS A 170 11.79 -8.27 -3.15
C LYS A 170 11.18 -9.22 -2.12
N HIS A 171 10.59 -8.71 -1.05
CA HIS A 171 9.96 -9.50 -0.02
C HIS A 171 8.44 -9.50 -0.06
N ALA A 172 7.82 -8.68 -0.90
CA ALA A 172 6.37 -8.65 -1.06
C ALA A 172 5.85 -9.85 -1.85
N ASP A 173 4.64 -10.28 -1.54
CA ASP A 173 3.83 -11.23 -2.32
C ASP A 173 3.19 -10.53 -3.52
N ILE A 174 2.76 -9.28 -3.31
CA ILE A 174 2.09 -8.47 -4.32
C ILE A 174 2.83 -7.15 -4.49
N VAL A 175 3.15 -6.76 -5.72
CA VAL A 175 3.69 -5.43 -6.04
C VAL A 175 2.67 -4.68 -6.88
N ILE A 176 2.31 -3.46 -6.46
CA ILE A 176 1.33 -2.64 -7.17
C ILE A 176 2.01 -1.35 -7.63
N ARG A 177 1.89 -1.06 -8.91
CA ARG A 177 2.40 0.14 -9.56
C ARG A 177 1.25 0.89 -10.20
N PHE A 178 0.95 2.07 -9.69
CA PHE A 178 0.04 3.01 -10.35
C PHE A 178 0.87 3.95 -11.23
N ALA A 179 0.50 4.06 -12.51
CA ALA A 179 1.22 4.88 -13.49
C ALA A 179 0.25 5.50 -14.50
N PRO A 180 0.58 6.64 -15.12
CA PRO A 180 -0.21 7.20 -16.21
C PRO A 180 -0.40 6.19 -17.35
N VAL A 181 -1.49 6.35 -18.09
CA VAL A 181 -1.74 5.58 -19.31
C VAL A 181 -0.66 5.90 -20.34
N GLU A 182 0.09 4.89 -20.79
CA GLU A 182 1.12 5.07 -21.83
C GLU A 182 0.52 5.69 -23.10
N GLY A 183 1.18 6.72 -23.64
CA GLY A 183 0.75 7.41 -24.86
C GLY A 183 -0.37 8.44 -24.67
N ALA A 184 -0.94 8.58 -23.47
CA ALA A 184 -1.96 9.59 -23.18
C ALA A 184 -1.32 10.78 -22.42
N ALA A 185 -0.75 11.73 -23.17
CA ALA A 185 -0.04 12.90 -22.63
C ALA A 185 -0.87 13.76 -21.66
N ASP A 186 -2.21 13.69 -21.73
CA ASP A 186 -3.15 14.51 -20.94
C ASP A 186 -4.06 13.72 -19.99
N SER A 187 -3.91 12.39 -19.89
CA SER A 187 -4.80 11.60 -19.03
C SER A 187 -4.41 11.73 -17.55
N LYS A 188 -5.28 12.33 -16.75
CA LYS A 188 -5.22 12.24 -15.27
C LYS A 188 -5.52 10.84 -14.73
N ALA A 189 -5.98 9.92 -15.59
CA ALA A 189 -6.27 8.55 -15.19
C ALA A 189 -4.98 7.73 -15.10
N LEU A 190 -4.86 6.98 -14.01
CA LEU A 190 -3.75 6.06 -13.78
C LEU A 190 -4.22 4.65 -14.09
N SER A 191 -3.41 3.89 -14.81
CA SER A 191 -3.49 2.43 -14.84
C SER A 191 -2.85 1.83 -13.59
N ALA A 192 -3.16 0.58 -13.29
CA ALA A 192 -2.47 -0.21 -12.28
C ALA A 192 -1.82 -1.44 -12.91
N THR A 193 -0.56 -1.67 -12.60
CA THR A 193 0.09 -2.96 -12.81
C THR A 193 0.19 -3.66 -11.45
N ILE A 194 -0.41 -4.84 -11.33
CA ILE A 194 -0.45 -5.66 -10.14
C ILE A 194 0.33 -6.94 -10.45
N LEU A 195 1.46 -7.12 -9.77
CA LEU A 195 2.33 -8.27 -9.93
C LEU A 195 2.03 -9.25 -8.80
N LEU A 196 1.51 -10.42 -9.16
CA LEU A 196 1.17 -11.50 -8.24
C LEU A 196 2.30 -12.53 -8.28
N ARG A 197 3.03 -12.66 -7.17
CA ARG A 197 4.14 -13.64 -7.04
C ARG A 197 3.59 -14.96 -6.51
N PRO A 198 4.11 -16.12 -6.94
CA PRO A 198 3.65 -17.44 -6.48
C PRO A 198 4.16 -17.77 -5.06
N THR A 199 4.15 -16.81 -4.14
CA THR A 199 4.50 -16.96 -2.73
C THR A 199 3.26 -17.18 -1.84
N ILE A 200 2.07 -16.80 -2.33
CA ILE A 200 0.76 -17.08 -1.71
C ILE A 200 -0.25 -17.54 -2.79
N PRO A 201 -1.32 -18.27 -2.41
CA PRO A 201 -2.39 -18.62 -3.36
C PRO A 201 -3.19 -17.38 -3.76
N HIS A 202 -3.21 -17.08 -5.05
CA HIS A 202 -3.97 -15.97 -5.66
C HIS A 202 -5.34 -16.43 -6.19
N PRO A 203 -6.30 -15.51 -6.37
CA PRO A 203 -7.57 -15.84 -7.02
C PRO A 203 -7.32 -16.40 -8.42
N ASP A 204 -8.10 -17.40 -8.82
CA ASP A 204 -8.08 -17.90 -10.20
C ASP A 204 -8.75 -16.87 -11.11
N LEU A 205 -7.94 -16.25 -11.97
CA LEU A 205 -8.36 -15.20 -12.89
C LEU A 205 -8.58 -15.71 -14.32
N SER A 206 -8.61 -17.03 -14.54
CA SER A 206 -8.78 -17.63 -15.87
C SER A 206 -10.06 -17.15 -16.57
N ASP A 207 -11.17 -17.08 -15.82
CA ASP A 207 -12.48 -16.63 -16.35
C ASP A 207 -12.51 -15.12 -16.62
N VAL A 208 -11.66 -14.36 -15.91
CA VAL A 208 -11.50 -12.91 -16.05
C VAL A 208 -10.82 -12.57 -17.37
N LEU A 209 -10.23 -13.52 -18.10
CA LEU A 209 -9.52 -13.30 -19.37
C LEU A 209 -10.37 -13.57 -20.63
N SER A 210 -11.70 -13.74 -20.47
CA SER A 210 -12.63 -13.88 -21.59
C SER A 210 -12.62 -12.63 -22.49
N ASN A 211 -13.12 -12.73 -23.74
CA ASN A 211 -12.93 -11.66 -24.75
C ASN A 211 -13.53 -10.31 -24.36
N ASP A 212 -14.53 -10.26 -23.47
CA ASP A 212 -15.25 -9.04 -23.09
C ASP A 212 -14.49 -8.18 -22.06
N SER A 213 -13.62 -8.78 -21.24
CA SER A 213 -12.85 -8.08 -20.21
C SER A 213 -11.55 -7.42 -20.70
N LYS A 214 -11.14 -7.68 -21.96
CA LYS A 214 -9.93 -7.11 -22.57
C LYS A 214 -9.91 -5.58 -22.59
N GLY A 215 -11.07 -4.94 -22.51
CA GLY A 215 -11.18 -3.48 -22.39
C GLY A 215 -10.83 -2.95 -21.00
N ALA A 216 -10.94 -3.77 -19.95
CA ALA A 216 -10.70 -3.39 -18.57
C ALA A 216 -9.32 -3.79 -18.06
N LEU A 217 -8.86 -5.02 -18.37
CA LEU A 217 -7.53 -5.48 -18.00
C LEU A 217 -6.96 -6.49 -18.99
N HIS A 218 -5.65 -6.70 -18.89
CA HIS A 218 -4.98 -7.84 -19.52
C HIS A 218 -3.94 -8.45 -18.57
N MET A 219 -3.60 -9.72 -18.79
CA MET A 219 -2.60 -10.43 -17.99
C MET A 219 -1.46 -10.96 -18.84
N LYS A 220 -0.26 -11.01 -18.26
CA LYS A 220 0.94 -11.60 -18.87
C LYS A 220 1.75 -12.34 -17.82
N LEU A 221 2.35 -13.46 -18.21
CA LEU A 221 3.41 -14.11 -17.44
C LEU A 221 4.74 -13.42 -17.76
N ILE A 222 5.36 -12.80 -16.75
CA ILE A 222 6.63 -12.09 -16.91
C ILE A 222 7.60 -12.42 -15.76
N ARG A 223 8.83 -11.89 -15.85
CA ARG A 223 9.70 -11.71 -14.69
C ARG A 223 9.67 -10.24 -14.28
N ASP A 224 9.49 -9.98 -12.99
CA ASP A 224 9.48 -8.62 -12.45
C ASP A 224 10.90 -8.04 -12.31
N ASP A 225 10.98 -6.78 -11.85
CA ASP A 225 12.25 -6.07 -11.65
C ASP A 225 13.15 -6.72 -10.56
N ASP A 226 12.65 -7.71 -9.80
CA ASP A 226 13.45 -8.54 -8.86
C ASP A 226 13.83 -9.91 -9.47
N GLY A 227 13.52 -10.15 -10.74
CA GLY A 227 13.78 -11.40 -11.46
C GLY A 227 12.82 -12.55 -11.12
N LYS A 228 11.76 -12.30 -10.35
CA LYS A 228 10.80 -13.34 -9.93
C LYS A 228 9.74 -13.58 -11.00
N PRO A 229 9.33 -14.84 -11.27
CA PRO A 229 8.18 -15.11 -12.11
C PRO A 229 6.91 -14.57 -11.45
N VAL A 230 6.07 -13.87 -12.22
CA VAL A 230 4.83 -13.26 -11.74
C VAL A 230 3.72 -13.34 -12.78
N ASP A 231 2.49 -13.44 -12.30
CA ASP A 231 1.31 -13.06 -13.06
C ASP A 231 1.17 -11.54 -12.98
N ALA A 232 1.40 -10.84 -14.10
CA ALA A 232 1.26 -9.40 -14.19
C ALA A 232 -0.12 -9.05 -14.74
N ILE A 233 -0.97 -8.48 -13.89
CA ILE A 233 -2.27 -7.93 -14.27
C ILE A 233 -2.07 -6.44 -14.56
N HIS A 234 -2.48 -5.99 -15.73
CA HIS A 234 -2.53 -4.58 -16.06
C HIS A 234 -3.99 -4.15 -16.20
N VAL A 235 -4.43 -3.30 -15.28
CA VAL A 235 -5.77 -2.71 -15.26
C VAL A 235 -5.71 -1.33 -15.92
N HIS A 236 -6.49 -1.15 -16.98
CA HIS A 236 -6.46 0.04 -17.81
C HIS A 236 -7.13 1.22 -17.10
N GLY A 237 -6.43 2.35 -16.98
CA GLY A 237 -7.00 3.58 -16.40
C GLY A 237 -8.16 4.19 -17.18
N HIS A 238 -8.34 3.79 -18.44
CA HIS A 238 -9.45 4.20 -19.29
C HIS A 238 -10.56 3.14 -19.39
N ALA A 239 -10.50 2.09 -18.57
CA ALA A 239 -11.55 1.08 -18.51
C ALA A 239 -12.89 1.76 -18.16
N ASN A 240 -13.95 1.37 -18.87
CA ASN A 240 -15.28 1.80 -18.46
C ASN A 240 -15.71 1.02 -17.20
N ARG A 241 -16.69 1.57 -16.47
CA ARG A 241 -17.14 0.99 -15.20
C ARG A 241 -17.81 -0.38 -15.38
N GLU A 242 -18.51 -0.60 -16.49
CA GLU A 242 -19.23 -1.85 -16.76
C GLU A 242 -18.24 -3.02 -16.89
N ALA A 243 -17.22 -2.88 -17.74
CA ALA A 243 -16.18 -3.88 -17.91
C ALA A 243 -15.34 -4.06 -16.62
N SER A 244 -15.10 -2.99 -15.86
CA SER A 244 -14.40 -3.11 -14.57
C SER A 244 -15.25 -3.86 -13.54
N ARG A 245 -16.57 -3.67 -13.55
CA ARG A 245 -17.50 -4.35 -12.66
C ARG A 245 -17.61 -5.84 -12.96
N GLU A 246 -17.61 -6.23 -14.23
CA GLU A 246 -17.56 -7.66 -14.61
C GLU A 246 -16.32 -8.36 -14.04
N VAL A 247 -15.15 -7.69 -14.12
CA VAL A 247 -13.92 -8.16 -13.47
C VAL A 247 -14.09 -8.26 -11.95
N GLU A 248 -14.64 -7.23 -11.32
CA GLU A 248 -14.86 -7.21 -9.87
C GLU A 248 -15.76 -8.36 -9.42
N GLU A 249 -16.88 -8.59 -10.11
CA GLU A 249 -17.84 -9.66 -9.83
C GLU A 249 -17.22 -11.05 -10.06
N ALA A 250 -16.42 -11.20 -11.13
CA ALA A 250 -15.71 -12.45 -11.41
C ALA A 250 -14.72 -12.80 -10.29
N ILE A 251 -13.93 -11.85 -9.81
CA ILE A 251 -13.00 -12.05 -8.67
C ILE A 251 -13.79 -12.35 -7.39
N TRP A 252 -14.83 -11.57 -7.11
CA TRP A 252 -15.62 -11.69 -5.88
C TRP A 252 -16.38 -13.02 -5.78
N SER A 253 -16.89 -13.54 -6.91
CA SER A 253 -17.58 -14.83 -6.95
C SER A 253 -16.72 -15.99 -6.44
N LYS A 254 -15.39 -15.88 -6.56
CA LYS A 254 -14.43 -16.89 -6.09
C LYS A 254 -14.33 -16.97 -4.56
N LEU A 255 -14.84 -15.98 -3.82
CA LEU A 255 -14.92 -16.02 -2.36
C LEU A 255 -16.11 -16.83 -1.85
N GLY A 256 -17.12 -17.11 -2.70
CA GLY A 256 -18.35 -17.78 -2.27
C GLY A 256 -19.20 -16.97 -1.28
N ILE A 257 -19.02 -15.65 -1.23
CA ILE A 257 -19.76 -14.74 -0.35
C ILE A 257 -21.04 -14.29 -1.06
N ASP A 258 -22.19 -14.55 -0.42
CA ASP A 258 -23.52 -14.12 -0.89
C ASP A 258 -23.81 -12.66 -0.47
N ALA A 259 -22.98 -11.75 -0.96
CA ALA A 259 -23.11 -10.30 -0.80
C ALA A 259 -22.56 -9.61 -2.05
N PRO A 260 -23.00 -8.39 -2.40
CA PRO A 260 -22.40 -7.65 -3.51
C PRO A 260 -20.97 -7.22 -3.20
N VAL A 261 -20.19 -6.97 -4.26
CA VAL A 261 -18.87 -6.32 -4.15
C VAL A 261 -19.04 -4.98 -3.43
N PRO A 262 -18.19 -4.63 -2.43
CA PRO A 262 -18.29 -3.35 -1.75
C PRO A 262 -18.12 -2.16 -2.73
N ASP A 263 -19.17 -1.35 -2.88
CA ASP A 263 -19.18 -0.20 -3.81
C ASP A 263 -18.14 0.88 -3.49
N CYS A 264 -17.62 0.88 -2.26
CA CYS A 264 -16.63 1.84 -1.78
C CYS A 264 -15.21 1.60 -2.31
N LEU A 265 -14.95 0.47 -2.95
CA LEU A 265 -13.66 0.20 -3.57
C LEU A 265 -13.41 1.19 -4.71
N GLY A 266 -12.16 1.66 -4.81
CA GLY A 266 -11.70 2.63 -5.79
C GLY A 266 -12.01 4.08 -5.45
N GLU A 267 -12.69 4.38 -4.35
CA GLU A 267 -12.94 5.76 -3.95
C GLU A 267 -11.64 6.54 -3.68
N ILE A 268 -11.58 7.76 -4.23
CA ILE A 268 -10.51 8.72 -4.00
C ILE A 268 -11.10 10.08 -3.56
N GLU A 269 -10.24 11.01 -3.16
CA GLU A 269 -10.67 12.33 -2.69
C GLU A 269 -11.59 13.07 -3.69
N GLY A 270 -12.60 13.75 -3.15
CA GLY A 270 -13.59 14.49 -3.94
C GLY A 270 -14.70 13.63 -4.54
N GLY A 271 -14.94 12.42 -4.01
CA GLY A 271 -16.03 11.54 -4.44
C GLY A 271 -15.82 10.91 -5.81
N LYS A 272 -14.57 10.89 -6.30
CA LYS A 272 -14.20 10.24 -7.56
C LYS A 272 -13.90 8.76 -7.31
N ARG A 273 -13.94 7.96 -8.37
CA ARG A 273 -13.56 6.54 -8.36
C ARG A 273 -12.43 6.29 -9.34
N SER A 274 -11.54 5.37 -8.99
CA SER A 274 -10.49 4.83 -9.85
C SER A 274 -10.71 3.32 -9.96
N GLU A 275 -11.05 2.83 -11.15
CA GLU A 275 -11.28 1.40 -11.38
C GLU A 275 -10.01 0.55 -11.17
N PRO A 276 -8.80 1.02 -11.59
CA PRO A 276 -7.57 0.30 -11.25
C PRO A 276 -7.30 0.22 -9.75
N LEU A 277 -7.66 1.25 -8.98
CA LEU A 277 -7.60 1.20 -7.52
C LEU A 277 -8.66 0.23 -6.96
N ALA A 278 -9.88 0.20 -7.50
CA ALA A 278 -10.93 -0.71 -7.08
C ALA A 278 -10.49 -2.17 -7.21
N ILE A 279 -9.97 -2.55 -8.38
CA ILE A 279 -9.48 -3.92 -8.63
C ILE A 279 -8.26 -4.23 -7.74
N ALA A 280 -7.34 -3.29 -7.56
CA ALA A 280 -6.21 -3.46 -6.64
C ALA A 280 -6.67 -3.72 -5.20
N GLN A 281 -7.62 -2.93 -4.70
CA GLN A 281 -8.18 -3.13 -3.37
C GLN A 281 -8.97 -4.44 -3.28
N LEU A 282 -9.73 -4.81 -4.31
CA LEU A 282 -10.48 -6.06 -4.35
C LEU A 282 -9.57 -7.29 -4.24
N ILE A 283 -8.43 -7.30 -4.95
CA ILE A 283 -7.46 -8.39 -4.85
C ILE A 283 -6.90 -8.50 -3.43
N LEU A 284 -6.58 -7.39 -2.77
CA LEU A 284 -6.10 -7.43 -1.38
C LEU A 284 -7.21 -7.83 -0.40
N LEU A 285 -8.43 -7.37 -0.62
CA LEU A 285 -9.61 -7.74 0.14
C LEU A 285 -9.88 -9.25 0.03
N TYR A 286 -9.75 -9.82 -1.18
CA TYR A 286 -9.86 -11.25 -1.43
C TYR A 286 -8.93 -12.04 -0.51
N HIS A 287 -7.65 -11.66 -0.43
CA HIS A 287 -6.70 -12.35 0.44
C HIS A 287 -7.03 -12.19 1.93
N LEU A 288 -7.45 -11.00 2.37
CA LEU A 288 -7.87 -10.79 3.76
C LEU A 288 -9.07 -11.67 4.14
N LEU A 289 -10.06 -11.80 3.25
CA LEU A 289 -11.26 -12.61 3.46
C LEU A 289 -11.00 -14.10 3.35
N LEU A 290 -10.09 -14.54 2.48
CA LEU A 290 -9.76 -15.97 2.30
C LEU A 290 -9.04 -16.56 3.52
N VAL A 291 -8.22 -15.75 4.20
CA VAL A 291 -7.47 -16.16 5.40
C VAL A 291 -8.32 -16.04 6.69
N SER A 292 -9.53 -15.51 6.59
CA SER A 292 -10.45 -15.29 7.72
C SER A 292 -11.15 -16.56 8.20
#